data_AF-A0A927EE38-F1
#
_entry.id   AF-A0A927EE38-F1
#
_cell.length_a   1.000
_cell.length_b   1.000
_cell.length_c   1.000
_cell.angle_alpha   90.00
_cell.angle_beta   90.00
_cell.angle_gamma   90.00
#
_symmetry.space_group_name_H-M   'P 1'
#
loop_
_entity.id
_entity.type
_entity.pdbx_description
1 polymer ?
#
loop_
_entity_poly.entity_id
_entity_poly.type
_entity_poly.pdbx_seq_one_letter_code
_entity_poly.pdbx_strand_id
1 'polypeptide(L)'
;MRIERSKQWWLDRAAREGADVIGAGLVARDPVLESRSGASAPTPREEARIAFGRFINLMRRQRGFSMERLAEEAELDASELLVIESDVHYIPEPRTVYRLAQTFSVSQQRLMQLAGLSAANDSGLSQEAVKFAARSESMQKLSREENAALDAFIAVLSRQDPKQGK
;
A
#
# COMPACT_ATOMS: atom_id res chain seq x y z
N MET A 1 23.57 9.95 -45.84
CA MET A 1 22.32 9.49 -46.48
C MET A 1 21.44 10.72 -46.72
N ARG A 2 21.10 11.05 -47.97
CA ARG A 2 20.34 12.27 -48.33
C ARG A 2 18.99 11.85 -48.86
N ILE A 3 17.91 12.17 -48.15
CA ILE A 3 16.55 11.80 -48.56
C ILE A 3 15.99 12.96 -49.38
N GLU A 4 15.83 12.77 -50.69
CA GLU A 4 15.19 13.74 -51.57
C GLU A 4 13.70 13.41 -51.71
N ARG A 5 12.83 14.27 -51.18
CA ARG A 5 11.36 14.17 -51.31
C ARG A 5 10.81 15.45 -51.92
N SER A 6 9.75 15.31 -52.71
CA SER A 6 9.08 16.44 -53.34
C SER A 6 8.36 17.30 -52.30
N LYS A 7 8.18 18.59 -52.59
CA LYS A 7 7.43 19.51 -51.73
C LYS A 7 6.01 19.01 -51.44
N GLN A 8 5.35 18.46 -52.46
CA GLN A 8 4.01 17.88 -52.35
C GLN A 8 3.95 16.77 -51.30
N TRP A 9 4.98 15.90 -51.30
CA TRP A 9 5.05 14.78 -50.37
C TRP A 9 5.11 15.25 -48.90
N TRP A 10 5.83 16.34 -48.62
CA TRP A 10 5.90 16.91 -47.26
C TRP A 10 4.57 17.54 -46.82
N LEU A 11 3.88 18.23 -47.74
CA LEU A 11 2.59 18.86 -47.45
C LEU A 11 1.51 17.82 -47.15
N ASP A 12 1.44 16.75 -47.95
CA ASP A 12 0.50 15.66 -47.73
C ASP A 12 0.77 14.91 -46.43
N ARG A 13 2.05 14.82 -46.02
CA ARG A 13 2.44 14.19 -44.76
C ARG A 13 2.04 15.04 -43.56
N ALA A 14 2.32 16.34 -43.60
CA ALA A 14 1.95 17.27 -42.55
C ALA A 14 0.43 17.34 -42.34
N ALA A 15 -0.37 17.23 -43.41
CA ALA A 15 -1.83 17.21 -43.31
C ALA A 15 -2.39 15.96 -42.60
N ARG A 16 -1.65 14.84 -42.61
CA ARG A 16 -2.04 13.58 -41.95
C ARG A 16 -1.63 13.52 -40.48
N GLU A 17 -0.59 14.25 -40.12
CA GLU A 17 -0.14 14.43 -38.74
C GLU A 17 -1.05 15.50 -38.13
N GLY A 18 -2.22 15.06 -37.64
CA GLY A 18 -3.22 15.93 -37.01
C GLY A 18 -2.53 16.92 -36.08
N ALA A 19 -2.88 18.20 -36.21
CA ALA A 19 -2.16 19.37 -35.68
C ALA A 19 -2.13 19.44 -34.13
N ASP A 20 -1.71 18.37 -33.49
CA ASP A 20 -1.48 18.27 -32.06
C ASP A 20 -0.23 19.07 -31.71
N VAL A 21 -0.36 19.87 -30.65
CA VAL A 21 0.72 20.69 -30.12
C VAL A 21 1.74 19.76 -29.45
N ILE A 22 2.90 19.57 -30.07
CA ILE A 22 4.02 18.86 -29.44
C ILE A 22 4.68 19.80 -28.42
N GLY A 23 4.34 19.63 -27.15
CA GLY A 23 5.01 20.32 -26.04
C GLY A 23 6.19 19.50 -25.52
N ALA A 24 7.37 20.12 -25.38
CA ALA A 24 8.50 19.54 -24.66
C ALA A 24 8.44 19.98 -23.19
N GLY A 25 7.60 19.33 -22.38
CA GLY A 25 7.42 19.66 -20.98
C GLY A 25 6.67 18.58 -20.21
N LEU A 26 6.33 18.85 -18.95
CA LEU A 26 5.67 17.91 -18.02
C LEU A 26 4.32 17.34 -18.54
N VAL A 27 3.75 17.96 -19.57
CA VAL A 27 2.47 17.58 -20.21
C VAL A 27 2.68 16.92 -21.59
N ALA A 28 3.92 16.56 -21.94
CA ALA A 28 4.22 15.84 -23.17
C ALA A 28 3.52 14.47 -23.16
N ARG A 29 2.74 14.17 -24.21
CA ARG A 29 2.08 12.89 -24.37
C ARG A 29 3.12 11.86 -24.82
N ASP A 30 3.54 11.00 -23.89
CA ASP A 30 4.44 9.88 -24.19
C ASP A 30 3.69 8.81 -25.01
N PRO A 31 4.09 8.52 -26.26
CA PRO A 31 3.42 7.54 -27.10
C PRO A 31 3.64 6.09 -26.65
N VAL A 32 4.52 5.84 -25.66
CA VAL A 32 4.86 4.49 -25.17
C VAL A 32 4.45 4.28 -23.70
N LEU A 33 3.56 5.11 -23.15
CA LEU A 33 3.03 4.86 -21.80
C LEU A 33 1.70 4.08 -21.86
N GLU A 34 1.77 2.83 -22.33
CA GLU A 34 0.71 1.87 -22.03
C GLU A 34 0.73 1.56 -20.53
N SER A 35 -0.28 2.08 -19.82
CA SER A 35 -0.67 1.74 -18.44
C SER A 35 0.29 2.14 -17.30
N ARG A 36 0.52 3.44 -17.11
CA ARG A 36 0.35 3.95 -15.74
C ARG A 36 -1.09 4.36 -15.60
N SER A 37 -1.89 3.42 -15.10
CA SER A 37 -3.22 3.66 -14.56
C SER A 37 -3.21 5.04 -13.91
N GLY A 38 -4.01 5.97 -14.44
CA GLY A 38 -4.17 7.28 -13.80
C GLY A 38 -4.44 7.03 -12.34
N ALA A 39 -3.75 7.75 -11.44
CA ALA A 39 -3.90 7.58 -10.00
C ALA A 39 -5.35 7.90 -9.59
N SER A 40 -6.25 6.93 -9.77
CA SER A 40 -7.53 6.89 -9.08
C SER A 40 -7.19 6.83 -7.60
N ALA A 41 -7.92 7.60 -6.79
CA ALA A 41 -7.80 7.51 -5.34
C ALA A 41 -7.84 6.03 -4.91
N PRO A 42 -6.97 5.61 -3.97
CA PRO A 42 -6.91 4.22 -3.54
C PRO A 42 -8.29 3.77 -3.10
N THR A 43 -8.67 2.56 -3.51
CA THR A 43 -9.92 1.97 -3.05
C THR A 43 -9.86 1.75 -1.53
N PRO A 44 -10.99 1.71 -0.80
CA PRO A 44 -10.97 1.46 0.66
C PRO A 44 -10.22 0.19 1.08
N ARG A 45 -10.17 -0.82 0.18
CA ARG A 45 -9.40 -2.05 0.38
C ARG A 45 -7.89 -1.86 0.17
N GLU A 46 -7.48 -0.98 -0.72
CA GLU A 46 -6.08 -0.57 -0.87
C GLU A 46 -5.64 0.25 0.34
N GLU A 47 -6.44 1.21 0.79
CA GLU A 47 -6.14 2.00 2.00
C GLU A 47 -5.96 1.12 3.23
N ALA A 48 -6.82 0.11 3.41
CA ALA A 48 -6.68 -0.90 4.47
C ALA A 48 -5.36 -1.67 4.36
N ARG A 49 -4.92 -2.05 3.15
CA ARG A 49 -3.65 -2.74 2.92
C ARG A 49 -2.44 -1.85 3.14
N ILE A 50 -2.51 -0.56 2.78
CA ILE A 50 -1.48 0.43 3.14
C ILE A 50 -1.34 0.49 4.67
N ALA A 51 -2.48 0.60 5.37
CA ALA A 51 -2.49 0.60 6.82
C ALA A 51 -1.95 -0.71 7.41
N PHE A 52 -2.21 -1.87 6.79
CA PHE A 52 -1.65 -3.15 7.21
C PHE A 52 -0.12 -3.15 7.17
N GLY A 53 0.50 -2.87 6.02
CA GLY A 53 1.96 -2.84 5.90
C GLY A 53 2.62 -1.84 6.85
N ARG A 54 2.03 -0.64 6.98
CA ARG A 54 2.48 0.38 7.94
C ARG A 54 2.36 -0.08 9.38
N PHE A 55 1.28 -0.75 9.74
CA PHE A 55 1.08 -1.29 11.08
C PHE A 55 2.18 -2.30 11.45
N ILE A 56 2.49 -3.24 10.56
CA ILE A 56 3.55 -4.24 10.80
C ILE A 56 4.91 -3.55 10.96
N ASN A 57 5.25 -2.61 10.06
CA ASN A 57 6.48 -1.84 10.14
C ASN A 57 6.62 -1.08 11.47
N LEU A 58 5.57 -0.35 11.87
CA LEU A 58 5.59 0.46 13.09
C LEU A 58 5.61 -0.42 14.35
N MET A 59 4.86 -1.52 14.40
CA MET A 59 4.91 -2.48 15.52
C MET A 59 6.31 -3.09 15.67
N ARG A 60 6.94 -3.48 14.57
CA ARG A 60 8.30 -4.00 14.56
C ARG A 60 9.29 -2.98 15.11
N ARG A 61 9.21 -1.73 14.63
CA ARG A 61 10.07 -0.62 15.08
C ARG A 61 9.82 -0.25 16.55
N GLN A 62 8.57 -0.24 17.01
CA GLN A 62 8.19 0.06 18.40
C GLN A 62 8.79 -0.97 19.37
N ARG A 63 8.83 -2.25 18.97
CA ARG A 63 9.45 -3.33 19.75
C ARG A 63 10.97 -3.43 19.58
N GLY A 64 11.57 -2.59 18.73
CA GLY A 64 13.01 -2.63 18.44
C GLY A 64 13.45 -3.90 17.70
N PHE A 65 12.55 -4.58 17.01
CA PHE A 65 12.86 -5.80 16.28
C PHE A 65 13.53 -5.50 14.93
N SER A 66 14.58 -6.26 14.60
CA SER A 66 15.04 -6.38 13.22
C SER A 66 14.00 -7.17 12.41
N MET A 67 14.15 -7.18 11.08
CA MET A 67 13.26 -7.97 10.22
C MET A 67 13.37 -9.46 10.55
N GLU A 68 14.60 -9.95 10.71
CA GLU A 68 14.93 -11.33 11.05
C GLU A 68 14.38 -11.69 12.42
N ARG A 69 14.47 -10.78 13.40
CA ARG A 69 13.92 -11.03 14.73
C ARG A 69 12.40 -11.15 14.73
N LEU A 70 11.71 -10.33 13.93
CA LEU A 70 10.26 -10.47 13.76
C LEU A 70 9.91 -11.79 13.07
N ALA A 71 10.67 -12.18 12.04
CA ALA A 71 10.50 -13.42 11.32
C ALA A 71 10.62 -14.64 12.27
N GLU A 72 11.66 -14.66 13.10
CA GLU A 72 11.85 -15.69 14.12
C GLU A 72 10.70 -15.75 15.12
N GLU A 73 10.32 -14.60 15.70
CA GLU A 73 9.28 -14.53 16.74
C GLU A 73 7.90 -14.93 16.20
N ALA A 74 7.60 -14.58 14.95
CA ALA A 74 6.34 -14.92 14.29
C ALA A 74 6.36 -16.31 13.61
N GLU A 75 7.51 -17.01 13.57
CA GLU A 75 7.73 -18.23 12.78
C GLU A 75 7.38 -18.04 11.28
N LEU A 76 7.86 -16.95 10.67
CA LEU A 76 7.63 -16.58 9.28
C LEU A 76 8.94 -16.39 8.50
N ASP A 77 8.84 -16.27 7.17
CA ASP A 77 9.99 -15.94 6.33
C ASP A 77 10.24 -14.42 6.33
N ALA A 78 11.49 -13.99 6.53
CA ALA A 78 11.87 -12.58 6.50
C ALA A 78 11.62 -11.93 5.13
N SER A 79 11.72 -12.69 4.05
CA SER A 79 11.44 -12.21 2.69
C SER A 79 9.95 -11.90 2.49
N GLU A 80 9.06 -12.71 3.08
CA GLU A 80 7.62 -12.46 3.07
C GLU A 80 7.29 -11.17 3.85
N LEU A 81 7.88 -10.97 5.03
CA LEU A 81 7.70 -9.77 5.83
C LEU A 81 8.20 -8.50 5.12
N LEU A 82 9.31 -8.60 4.39
CA LEU A 82 9.82 -7.50 3.56
C LEU A 82 8.79 -7.08 2.50
N VAL A 83 8.20 -8.06 1.81
CA VAL A 83 7.17 -7.79 0.78
C VAL A 83 5.91 -7.19 1.43
N ILE A 84 5.49 -7.71 2.59
CA ILE A 84 4.35 -7.15 3.36
C ILE A 84 4.56 -5.67 3.72
N GLU A 85 5.76 -5.29 4.13
CA GLU A 85 6.04 -3.90 4.50
C GLU A 85 6.21 -2.96 3.30
N SER A 86 6.55 -3.47 2.11
CA SER A 86 6.95 -2.66 0.95
C SER A 86 5.96 -2.66 -0.22
N ASP A 87 5.16 -3.72 -0.39
CA ASP A 87 4.20 -3.85 -1.49
C ASP A 87 2.75 -3.92 -0.97
N VAL A 88 2.00 -2.85 -1.24
CA VAL A 88 0.57 -2.73 -0.91
C VAL A 88 -0.31 -3.76 -1.64
N HIS A 89 0.14 -4.28 -2.78
CA HIS A 89 -0.65 -5.21 -3.59
C HIS A 89 -0.49 -6.65 -3.12
N TYR A 90 0.55 -6.94 -2.34
CA TYR A 90 0.75 -8.26 -1.78
C TYR A 90 -0.37 -8.63 -0.80
N ILE A 91 -0.91 -9.83 -0.95
CA ILE A 91 -1.96 -10.37 -0.09
C ILE A 91 -1.33 -11.51 0.70
N PRO A 92 -1.08 -11.34 2.01
CA PRO A 92 -0.48 -12.38 2.84
C PRO A 92 -1.43 -13.55 3.04
N GLU A 93 -0.90 -14.73 3.37
CA GLU A 93 -1.73 -15.88 3.69
C GLU A 93 -2.46 -15.70 5.03
N PRO A 94 -3.65 -16.30 5.23
CA PRO A 94 -4.35 -16.29 6.51
C PRO A 94 -3.49 -16.77 7.69
N ARG A 95 -2.59 -17.74 7.44
CA ARG A 95 -1.64 -18.25 8.44
C ARG A 95 -0.65 -17.15 8.86
N THR A 96 -0.10 -16.41 7.90
CA THR A 96 0.83 -15.30 8.14
C THR A 96 0.17 -14.23 9.01
N VAL A 97 -1.07 -13.84 8.66
CA VAL A 97 -1.83 -12.86 9.43
C VAL A 97 -2.15 -13.35 10.84
N TYR A 98 -2.47 -14.64 11.00
CA TYR A 98 -2.68 -15.24 12.32
C TYR A 98 -1.42 -15.17 13.19
N ARG A 99 -0.25 -15.54 12.65
CA ARG A 99 1.03 -15.48 13.38
C ARG A 99 1.39 -14.05 13.79
N LEU A 100 1.19 -13.08 12.90
CA LEU A 100 1.40 -11.67 13.21
C LEU A 100 0.42 -11.16 14.29
N ALA A 101 -0.85 -11.56 14.22
CA ALA A 101 -1.84 -11.20 15.24
C ALA A 101 -1.47 -11.72 16.63
N GLN A 102 -1.00 -12.97 16.73
CA GLN A 102 -0.51 -13.56 17.99
C GLN A 102 0.72 -12.81 18.51
N THR A 103 1.72 -12.59 17.64
CA THR A 103 2.96 -11.89 17.98
C THR A 103 2.65 -10.50 18.53
N PHE A 104 1.75 -9.76 17.88
CA PHE A 104 1.39 -8.40 18.26
C PHE A 104 0.26 -8.30 19.30
N SER A 105 -0.33 -9.42 19.70
CA SER A 105 -1.43 -9.50 20.66
C SER A 105 -2.65 -8.64 20.26
N VAL A 106 -3.02 -8.69 18.98
CA VAL A 106 -4.18 -7.99 18.39
C VAL A 106 -5.24 -8.98 17.89
N SER A 107 -6.48 -8.53 17.62
CA SER A 107 -7.51 -9.40 17.04
C SER A 107 -7.06 -9.91 15.66
N GLN A 108 -7.09 -11.24 15.52
CA GLN A 108 -6.90 -11.92 14.23
C GLN A 108 -7.94 -11.46 13.21
N GLN A 109 -9.22 -11.41 13.58
CA GLN A 109 -10.30 -11.08 12.65
C GLN A 109 -10.13 -9.67 12.06
N ARG A 110 -9.82 -8.69 12.92
CA ARG A 110 -9.61 -7.31 12.50
C ARG A 110 -8.34 -7.17 11.66
N LEU A 111 -7.28 -7.88 12.01
CA LEU A 111 -6.04 -7.89 11.21
C LEU A 111 -6.25 -8.57 9.84
N MET A 112 -7.08 -9.61 9.75
CA MET A 112 -7.47 -10.24 8.47
C MET A 112 -8.29 -9.30 7.59
N GLN A 113 -9.19 -8.51 8.17
CA GLN A 113 -9.92 -7.46 7.43
C GLN A 113 -8.96 -6.40 6.90
N LEU A 114 -7.98 -5.99 7.71
CA LEU A 114 -6.97 -5.01 7.33
C LEU A 114 -6.06 -5.51 6.20
N ALA A 115 -5.64 -6.77 6.26
CA ALA A 115 -4.87 -7.43 5.20
C ALA A 115 -5.70 -7.67 3.92
N GLY A 116 -7.00 -7.35 3.93
CA GLY A 116 -7.89 -7.53 2.79
C GLY A 116 -8.33 -8.97 2.56
N LEU A 117 -8.14 -9.87 3.52
CA LEU A 117 -8.54 -11.29 3.45
C LEU A 117 -10.00 -11.53 3.81
N SER A 118 -10.66 -10.57 4.46
CA SER A 118 -12.06 -10.64 4.85
C SER A 118 -12.77 -9.33 4.55
N ALA A 119 -14.07 -9.40 4.26
CA ALA A 119 -14.89 -8.20 4.11
C ALA A 119 -14.91 -7.44 5.44
N ALA A 120 -14.53 -6.16 5.39
CA ALA A 120 -14.68 -5.25 6.51
C ALA A 120 -16.18 -4.92 6.66
N ASN A 121 -16.90 -5.71 7.44
CA ASN A 121 -18.28 -5.40 7.82
C ASN A 121 -18.35 -4.22 8.83
N ASP A 122 -17.20 -3.75 9.29
CA ASP A 122 -17.06 -2.63 10.23
C ASP A 122 -16.50 -1.39 9.51
N SER A 123 -17.40 -0.49 9.12
CA SER A 123 -17.05 0.79 8.51
C SER A 123 -16.15 1.67 9.39
N GLY A 124 -16.20 1.48 10.72
CA GLY A 124 -15.34 2.18 11.66
C GLY A 124 -13.89 1.74 11.57
N LEU A 125 -13.63 0.44 11.35
CA LEU A 125 -12.27 -0.08 11.16
C LEU A 125 -11.62 0.51 9.91
N SER A 126 -12.34 0.57 8.79
CA SER A 126 -11.82 1.15 7.55
C SER A 126 -11.48 2.62 7.71
N GLN A 127 -12.35 3.42 8.36
CA GLN A 127 -12.06 4.84 8.61
C GLN A 127 -10.83 5.06 9.50
N GLU A 128 -10.67 4.24 10.55
CA GLU A 128 -9.48 4.32 11.41
C GLU A 128 -8.21 3.86 10.69
N ALA A 129 -8.30 2.88 9.80
CA ALA A 129 -7.18 2.47 8.94
C ALA A 129 -6.72 3.62 8.04
N VAL A 130 -7.65 4.37 7.43
CA VAL A 130 -7.33 5.56 6.61
C VAL A 130 -6.66 6.64 7.44
N LYS A 131 -7.20 6.98 8.61
CA LYS A 131 -6.61 7.98 9.51
C LYS A 131 -5.23 7.57 9.98
N PHE A 132 -5.06 6.29 10.33
CA PHE A 132 -3.79 5.72 10.74
C PHE A 132 -2.77 5.81 9.61
N ALA A 133 -3.13 5.39 8.39
CA ALA A 133 -2.28 5.50 7.22
C ALA A 133 -1.83 6.96 7.04
N ALA A 134 -2.76 7.92 6.97
CA ALA A 134 -2.42 9.34 6.76
C ALA A 134 -1.45 9.92 7.80
N ARG A 135 -1.46 9.41 9.03
CA ARG A 135 -0.60 9.89 10.14
C ARG A 135 0.73 9.14 10.29
N SER A 136 0.93 8.04 9.56
CA SER A 136 2.08 7.13 9.69
C SER A 136 3.12 7.26 8.56
N GLU A 137 3.13 8.38 7.83
CA GLU A 137 4.01 8.59 6.67
C GLU A 137 5.45 9.03 6.99
N SER A 138 5.84 9.18 8.25
CA SER A 138 7.15 9.74 8.58
C SER A 138 8.26 8.68 8.57
N MET A 139 9.24 8.87 7.70
CA MET A 139 10.39 7.96 7.54
C MET A 139 11.48 8.12 8.63
N GLN A 140 11.26 8.93 9.67
CA GLN A 140 12.25 9.19 10.72
C GLN A 140 11.94 8.40 12.00
N LYS A 141 12.84 8.44 13.01
CA LYS A 141 12.61 7.83 14.35
C LYS A 141 11.18 8.13 14.80
N LEU A 142 10.43 7.08 15.19
CA LEU A 142 9.00 7.12 15.55
C LEU A 142 8.63 8.45 16.19
N SER A 143 7.95 9.30 15.44
CA SER A 143 7.54 10.60 15.94
C SER A 143 6.50 10.41 17.05
N ARG A 144 6.32 11.43 17.89
CA ARG A 144 5.28 11.39 18.93
C ARG A 144 3.89 11.19 18.33
N GLU A 145 3.66 11.72 17.13
CA GLU A 145 2.40 11.59 16.40
C GLU A 145 2.19 10.17 15.88
N GLU A 146 3.25 9.51 15.40
CA GLU A 146 3.19 8.14 14.90
C GLU A 146 2.91 7.14 16.03
N ASN A 147 3.59 7.30 17.18
CA ASN A 147 3.30 6.47 18.34
C ASN A 147 1.86 6.67 18.83
N ALA A 148 1.36 7.91 18.87
CA ALA A 148 -0.02 8.19 19.25
C ALA A 148 -1.03 7.59 18.25
N ALA A 149 -0.73 7.66 16.95
CA ALA A 149 -1.56 7.04 15.91
C ALA A 149 -1.54 5.50 16.02
N LEU A 150 -0.38 4.92 16.28
CA LEU A 150 -0.21 3.48 16.49
C LEU A 150 -0.97 2.99 17.72
N ASP A 151 -0.83 3.66 18.86
CA ASP A 151 -1.53 3.28 20.10
C ASP A 151 -3.05 3.36 19.94
N ALA A 152 -3.55 4.42 19.28
CA ALA A 152 -4.97 4.54 18.95
C ALA A 152 -5.45 3.41 18.03
N PHE A 153 -4.63 3.03 17.04
CA PHE A 153 -4.97 1.97 16.10
C PHE A 153 -4.90 0.58 16.75
N ILE A 154 -3.92 0.32 17.62
CA ILE A 154 -3.86 -0.89 18.46
C ILE A 154 -5.11 -0.99 19.34
N ALA A 155 -5.61 0.10 19.90
CA ALA A 155 -6.85 0.09 20.68
C ALA A 155 -8.07 -0.32 19.85
N VAL A 156 -8.11 0.05 18.57
CA VAL A 156 -9.16 -0.39 17.62
C VAL A 156 -8.99 -1.86 17.26
N LEU A 157 -7.76 -2.32 17.02
CA LEU A 157 -7.46 -3.70 16.66
C LEU A 157 -7.57 -4.68 17.84
N SER A 158 -7.43 -4.21 19.09
CA SER A 158 -7.52 -5.03 20.30
C SER A 158 -8.92 -5.10 20.90
N ARG A 159 -9.89 -4.32 20.39
CA ARG A 159 -11.31 -4.50 20.75
C ARG A 159 -11.73 -5.93 20.40
N GLN A 160 -11.99 -6.70 21.46
CA GLN A 160 -12.24 -8.12 21.40
C GLN A 160 -13.40 -8.45 20.46
N ASP A 161 -13.19 -9.46 19.62
CA ASP A 161 -14.29 -10.24 19.08
C ASP A 161 -14.93 -11.00 20.25
N PRO A 162 -16.28 -11.08 20.35
CA PRO A 162 -16.92 -11.91 21.35
C PRO A 162 -16.34 -13.32 21.19
N LYS A 163 -15.74 -13.83 22.26
CA LYS A 163 -15.15 -15.18 22.35
C LYS A 163 -15.99 -16.13 21.50
N GLN A 164 -15.45 -16.65 20.40
CA GLN A 164 -16.05 -17.79 19.74
C GLN A 164 -15.86 -18.98 20.68
N GLY A 165 -16.84 -19.15 21.57
CA GLY A 165 -16.92 -20.30 22.45
C GLY A 165 -17.32 -21.52 21.63
N LYS A 166 -16.42 -22.49 21.55
CA LYS A 166 -16.56 -23.85 22.08
C LYS A 166 -15.40 -24.71 21.57
#